data_AF-A0A2N5LJ69-F1
#
_entry.id   AF-A0A2N5LJ69-F1
#
_cell.length_a   1.000
_cell.length_b   1.000
_cell.length_c   1.000
_cell.angle_alpha   90.00
_cell.angle_beta   90.00
_cell.angle_gamma   90.00
#
_symmetry.space_group_name_H-M   'P 1'
#
loop_
_entity.id
_entity.type
_entity.pdbx_description
1 polymer ?
#
loop_
_entity_poly.entity_id
_entity_poly.type
_entity_poly.pdbx_seq_one_letter_code
_entity_poly.pdbx_strand_id
1 'polypeptide(L)'
;MIKSKIHAYRQICQPIITLILCAGSVSAHAVIISDDSERRIQIRQSSGTSDNINAYITPSTNSSNQRPGVTMLSGANTSSGDSMQNLIVQKQRDFEIDARLSIEENKRVNVVRRGTTYSTANNTYNGAYNDSMNMDFNAWLNSNSYRARQVAEYERYLSARVGSQNVPPLSQLLTTARSWSKCGYEPYQLPPQELWSNIVPTLRLYSELKNQGILPLSSEIRSVYRNPGLNDCAGGADGSKHMNASAIDIWVPEYEDNLWRLSTMHDGLCQFWQYQGQPYNFGLGLYATGAIHLDTDGYRKWGFNHASSSSSCRY
;
A
#
# COMPACT_ATOMS: atom_id res chain seq x y z
N MET A 1 -10.00 79.32 -33.75
CA MET A 1 -9.62 78.82 -32.41
C MET A 1 -9.16 77.38 -32.54
N ILE A 2 -7.85 77.15 -32.63
CA ILE A 2 -7.23 75.81 -32.68
C ILE A 2 -6.38 75.71 -31.41
N LYS A 3 -6.78 74.84 -30.47
CA LYS A 3 -6.05 74.62 -29.21
C LYS A 3 -5.24 73.33 -29.33
N SER A 4 -3.92 73.47 -29.46
CA SER A 4 -2.95 72.39 -29.23
C SER A 4 -3.00 71.94 -27.77
N LYS A 5 -3.08 70.63 -27.54
CA LYS A 5 -2.85 70.01 -26.22
C LYS A 5 -1.47 69.35 -26.20
N ILE A 6 -0.67 69.81 -25.25
CA ILE A 6 0.70 69.42 -24.92
C ILE A 6 0.71 68.01 -24.33
N HIS A 7 1.67 67.18 -24.76
CA HIS A 7 1.99 65.88 -24.17
C HIS A 7 2.84 66.07 -22.91
N ALA A 8 2.38 65.53 -21.78
CA ALA A 8 3.14 65.46 -20.54
C ALA A 8 3.87 64.12 -20.46
N TYR A 9 5.19 64.19 -20.53
CA TYR A 9 6.12 63.09 -20.27
C TYR A 9 6.08 62.73 -18.77
N ARG A 10 5.73 61.48 -18.42
CA ARG A 10 5.86 60.98 -17.04
C ARG A 10 7.21 60.27 -16.88
N GLN A 11 8.00 60.77 -15.92
CA GLN A 11 9.25 60.19 -15.46
C GLN A 11 9.06 58.75 -14.94
N ILE A 12 9.97 57.88 -15.37
CA ILE A 12 10.12 56.50 -14.90
C ILE A 12 11.00 56.55 -13.64
N CYS A 13 10.42 56.28 -12.47
CA CYS A 13 11.17 55.97 -11.26
C CYS A 13 11.46 54.48 -11.22
N GLN A 14 12.74 54.09 -11.32
CA GLN A 14 13.20 52.73 -11.08
C GLN A 14 13.20 52.42 -9.57
N PRO A 15 12.75 51.24 -9.12
CA PRO A 15 12.97 50.81 -7.75
C PRO A 15 14.39 50.24 -7.60
N ILE A 16 15.17 50.83 -6.68
CA ILE A 16 16.46 50.29 -6.23
C ILE A 16 16.17 49.07 -5.35
N ILE A 17 16.60 47.90 -5.82
CA ILE A 17 16.57 46.64 -5.07
C ILE A 17 17.80 46.61 -4.16
N THR A 18 17.59 46.78 -2.86
CA THR A 18 18.63 46.58 -1.84
C THR A 18 18.67 45.10 -1.46
N LEU A 19 19.69 44.37 -1.93
CA LEU A 19 19.98 42.99 -1.56
C LEU A 19 20.69 42.99 -0.18
N ILE A 20 20.03 42.49 0.86
CA ILE A 20 20.66 42.20 2.16
C ILE A 20 21.19 40.77 2.10
N LEU A 21 22.51 40.62 1.91
CA LEU A 21 23.22 39.35 2.03
C LEU A 21 23.52 39.08 3.51
N CYS A 22 22.66 38.30 4.18
CA CYS A 22 23.00 37.68 5.46
C CYS A 22 23.80 36.41 5.20
N ALA A 23 25.13 36.48 5.33
CA ALA A 23 25.99 35.30 5.37
C ALA A 23 25.87 34.63 6.75
N GLY A 24 24.99 33.64 6.87
CA GLY A 24 24.94 32.74 8.01
C GLY A 24 25.79 31.50 7.76
N SER A 25 26.90 31.36 8.48
CA SER A 25 27.75 30.17 8.47
C SER A 25 27.12 29.09 9.34
N VAL A 26 26.58 28.03 8.73
CA VAL A 26 26.18 26.80 9.44
C VAL A 26 27.29 25.76 9.32
N SER A 27 27.87 25.38 10.47
CA SER A 27 28.82 24.27 10.57
C SER A 27 28.11 22.95 10.31
N ALA A 28 28.38 22.34 9.16
CA ALA A 28 28.01 20.96 8.88
C ALA A 28 28.89 20.02 9.72
N HIS A 29 28.29 19.37 10.71
CA HIS A 29 28.88 18.18 11.33
C HIS A 29 28.56 17.00 10.43
N ALA A 30 29.53 16.60 9.61
CA ALA A 30 29.47 15.33 8.90
C ALA A 30 29.59 14.19 9.91
N VAL A 31 28.50 13.45 10.14
CA VAL A 31 28.55 12.16 10.82
C VAL A 31 28.76 11.09 9.73
N ILE A 32 29.97 10.55 9.70
CA ILE A 32 30.32 9.37 8.93
C ILE A 32 29.83 8.17 9.75
N ILE A 33 28.74 7.53 9.33
CA ILE A 33 28.38 6.20 9.83
C ILE A 33 28.99 5.20 8.84
N SER A 34 30.15 4.65 9.20
CA SER A 34 30.69 3.46 8.55
C SER A 34 29.75 2.29 8.81
N ASP A 35 29.14 1.81 7.73
CA ASP A 35 28.48 0.52 7.63
C ASP A 35 29.54 -0.57 7.64
N ASP A 36 29.53 -1.40 8.68
CA ASP A 36 30.33 -2.64 8.75
C ASP A 36 29.54 -3.69 9.53
N SER A 37 28.57 -4.29 8.86
CA SER A 37 27.81 -5.44 9.37
C SER A 37 28.19 -6.73 8.65
N GLU A 38 29.49 -7.04 8.53
CA GLU A 38 29.91 -8.40 8.21
C GLU A 38 29.70 -9.32 9.42
N ARG A 39 28.63 -10.10 9.33
CA ARG A 39 28.26 -11.16 10.28
C ARG A 39 29.27 -12.32 10.18
N ARG A 40 30.42 -12.20 10.86
CA ARG A 40 31.38 -13.29 11.02
C ARG A 40 30.76 -14.38 11.91
N ILE A 41 30.43 -15.53 11.33
CA ILE A 41 30.05 -16.74 12.05
C ILE A 41 31.27 -17.25 12.82
N GLN A 42 31.28 -17.09 14.14
CA GLN A 42 32.20 -17.80 15.02
C GLN A 42 31.68 -19.23 15.23
N ILE A 43 32.37 -20.21 14.63
CA ILE A 43 32.19 -21.62 14.94
C ILE A 43 32.86 -21.86 16.31
N ARG A 44 32.03 -22.16 17.31
CA ARG A 44 32.46 -22.53 18.66
C ARG A 44 33.08 -23.93 18.62
N GLN A 45 34.41 -24.01 18.52
CA GLN A 45 35.12 -25.28 18.76
C GLN A 45 35.18 -25.53 20.26
N SER A 46 34.42 -26.52 20.73
CA SER A 46 34.54 -27.09 22.06
C SER A 46 35.88 -27.82 22.18
N SER A 47 36.64 -27.46 23.21
CA SER A 47 37.83 -28.18 23.67
C SER A 47 37.47 -29.59 24.11
N GLY A 48 37.95 -30.58 23.35
CA GLY A 48 37.93 -31.99 23.69
C GLY A 48 39.22 -32.62 23.17
N THR A 49 39.99 -33.18 24.08
CA THR A 49 41.31 -33.81 23.90
C THR A 49 41.30 -35.04 22.97
N SER A 50 42.50 -35.35 22.46
CA SER A 50 43.00 -36.64 21.92
C SER A 50 42.49 -37.13 20.56
N ASP A 51 43.30 -36.95 19.51
CA ASP A 51 44.12 -38.01 18.87
C ASP A 51 44.31 -37.85 17.33
N ASN A 52 45.57 -38.05 16.92
CA ASN A 52 46.11 -38.03 15.56
C ASN A 52 45.33 -38.87 14.55
N ILE A 53 44.87 -38.30 13.43
CA ILE A 53 44.92 -38.95 12.09
C ILE A 53 45.06 -37.87 10.98
N ASN A 54 46.13 -37.96 10.20
CA ASN A 54 46.36 -37.20 8.96
C ASN A 54 45.39 -37.67 7.85
N ALA A 55 44.69 -36.76 7.17
CA ALA A 55 43.94 -37.05 5.95
C ALA A 55 44.41 -36.15 4.80
N TYR A 56 45.14 -36.75 3.86
CA TYR A 56 45.50 -36.18 2.57
C TYR A 56 44.26 -36.08 1.66
N ILE A 57 44.10 -34.96 0.94
CA ILE A 57 43.05 -34.76 -0.07
C ILE A 57 43.62 -35.09 -1.45
N THR A 58 42.99 -36.05 -2.14
CA THR A 58 43.23 -36.35 -3.57
C THR A 58 42.07 -35.80 -4.41
N PRO A 59 42.30 -35.10 -5.54
CA PRO A 59 41.21 -34.65 -6.40
C PRO A 59 40.77 -35.76 -7.36
N SER A 60 39.47 -36.03 -7.41
CA SER A 60 38.86 -36.95 -8.39
C SER A 60 38.54 -36.19 -9.68
N THR A 61 39.20 -36.57 -10.77
CA THR A 61 38.83 -36.24 -12.15
C THR A 61 37.67 -37.12 -12.60
N ASN A 62 36.51 -36.54 -12.90
CA ASN A 62 35.57 -37.17 -13.82
C ASN A 62 34.73 -36.13 -14.56
N SER A 63 34.89 -36.16 -15.88
CA SER A 63 34.15 -35.39 -16.87
C SER A 63 32.89 -36.15 -17.28
N SER A 64 31.71 -35.55 -17.10
CA SER A 64 30.50 -35.95 -17.82
C SER A 64 29.57 -34.77 -18.04
N ASN A 65 29.25 -34.53 -19.31
CA ASN A 65 28.26 -33.56 -19.79
C ASN A 65 26.84 -34.01 -19.40
N GLN A 66 26.07 -33.18 -18.68
CA GLN A 66 24.59 -33.19 -18.71
C GLN A 66 23.97 -31.89 -18.12
N ARG A 67 22.78 -31.55 -18.65
CA ARG A 67 22.00 -30.30 -18.52
C ARG A 67 21.46 -30.02 -17.09
N PRO A 68 21.04 -28.78 -16.75
CA PRO A 68 20.66 -28.42 -15.39
C PRO A 68 19.27 -28.97 -15.03
N GLY A 69 19.26 -30.04 -14.24
CA GLY A 69 18.10 -30.56 -13.52
C GLY A 69 18.52 -30.82 -12.08
N VAL A 70 17.69 -30.38 -11.13
CA VAL A 70 17.95 -30.43 -9.68
C VAL A 70 18.28 -31.86 -9.25
N THR A 71 19.51 -32.08 -8.78
CA THR A 71 19.94 -33.37 -8.23
C THR A 71 19.44 -33.47 -6.78
N MET A 72 18.44 -34.30 -6.55
CA MET A 72 18.02 -34.71 -5.20
C MET A 72 19.00 -35.78 -4.70
N LEU A 73 19.79 -35.46 -3.69
CA LEU A 73 20.68 -36.41 -3.03
C LEU A 73 19.85 -37.30 -2.09
N SER A 74 19.51 -38.53 -2.49
CA SER A 74 18.96 -39.54 -1.59
C SER A 74 20.10 -40.32 -0.93
N GLY A 75 20.50 -39.84 0.26
CA GLY A 75 21.37 -40.61 1.16
C GLY A 75 20.55 -41.62 1.96
N ALA A 76 20.78 -42.90 1.72
CA ALA A 76 20.22 -44.00 2.49
C ALA A 76 20.96 -44.17 3.84
N ASN A 77 20.17 -44.54 4.84
CA ASN A 77 20.50 -45.16 6.13
C ASN A 77 20.72 -44.30 7.40
N THR A 78 20.01 -44.77 8.45
CA THR A 78 20.17 -44.58 9.91
C THR A 78 19.48 -43.40 10.60
N SER A 79 18.29 -43.69 11.13
CA SER A 79 17.92 -43.52 12.54
C SER A 79 18.44 -42.27 13.27
N SER A 80 17.71 -41.17 13.15
CA SER A 80 17.30 -40.26 14.24
C SER A 80 16.50 -39.12 13.61
N GLY A 81 15.23 -38.97 14.00
CA GLY A 81 14.31 -38.00 13.43
C GLY A 81 14.76 -36.58 13.67
N ASP A 82 15.31 -35.95 12.64
CA ASP A 82 15.74 -34.57 12.68
C ASP A 82 14.50 -33.66 12.78
N SER A 83 14.39 -32.93 13.90
CA SER A 83 13.24 -32.08 14.23
C SER A 83 12.90 -31.10 13.10
N MET A 84 13.88 -30.74 12.28
CA MET A 84 13.74 -29.85 11.14
C MET A 84 12.95 -30.48 9.99
N GLN A 85 13.13 -31.78 9.72
CA GLN A 85 12.42 -32.45 8.65
C GLN A 85 10.92 -32.58 8.95
N ASN A 86 10.58 -32.87 10.21
CA ASN A 86 9.19 -32.91 10.66
C ASN A 86 8.54 -31.53 10.62
N LEU A 87 9.30 -30.46 10.93
CA LEU A 87 8.82 -29.09 10.87
C LEU A 87 8.55 -28.65 9.42
N ILE A 88 9.43 -29.01 8.48
CA ILE A 88 9.25 -28.75 7.05
C ILE A 88 8.01 -29.49 6.53
N VAL A 89 7.85 -30.76 6.88
CA VAL A 89 6.67 -31.57 6.49
C VAL A 89 5.37 -31.05 7.13
N GLN A 90 5.43 -30.50 8.35
CA GLN A 90 4.28 -29.80 8.95
C GLN A 90 3.96 -28.50 8.22
N LYS A 91 4.96 -27.65 7.97
CA LYS A 91 4.75 -26.38 7.26
C LYS A 91 4.27 -26.56 5.82
N GLN A 92 4.73 -27.60 5.14
CA GLN A 92 4.24 -27.96 3.82
C GLN A 92 2.76 -28.37 3.86
N ARG A 93 2.35 -29.15 4.86
CA ARG A 93 0.95 -29.54 5.06
C ARG A 93 0.07 -28.37 5.44
N ASP A 94 0.53 -27.49 6.32
CA ASP A 94 -0.19 -26.27 6.69
C ASP A 94 -0.40 -25.38 5.45
N PHE A 95 0.65 -25.20 4.63
CA PHE A 95 0.57 -24.45 3.38
C PHE A 95 -0.39 -25.08 2.36
N GLU A 96 -0.36 -26.42 2.20
CA GLU A 96 -1.28 -27.13 1.30
C GLU A 96 -2.74 -27.06 1.78
N ILE A 97 -2.97 -27.07 3.10
CA ILE A 97 -4.30 -26.90 3.69
C ILE A 97 -4.79 -25.46 3.49
N ASP A 98 -3.96 -24.45 3.73
CA ASP A 98 -4.31 -23.03 3.54
C ASP A 98 -4.58 -22.71 2.06
N ALA A 99 -3.81 -23.30 1.15
CA ALA A 99 -4.05 -23.21 -0.30
C ALA A 99 -5.37 -23.88 -0.70
N ARG A 100 -5.71 -25.04 -0.12
CA ARG A 100 -6.99 -25.71 -0.39
C ARG A 100 -8.19 -24.97 0.18
N LEU A 101 -8.07 -24.43 1.40
CA LEU A 101 -9.11 -23.63 2.04
C LEU A 101 -9.36 -22.33 1.27
N SER A 102 -8.32 -21.63 0.84
CA SER A 102 -8.46 -20.42 0.03
C SER A 102 -9.08 -20.70 -1.35
N ILE A 103 -8.73 -21.82 -1.99
CA ILE A 103 -9.37 -22.25 -3.25
C ILE A 103 -10.85 -22.62 -3.03
N GLU A 104 -11.17 -23.35 -1.96
CA GLU A 104 -12.55 -23.75 -1.63
C GLU A 104 -13.42 -22.57 -1.20
N GLU A 105 -12.86 -21.60 -0.48
CA GLU A 105 -13.53 -20.34 -0.11
C GLU A 105 -13.82 -19.49 -1.35
N ASN A 106 -12.84 -19.32 -2.24
CA ASN A 106 -13.03 -18.67 -3.54
C ASN A 106 -14.08 -19.37 -4.41
N LYS A 107 -14.24 -20.70 -4.26
CA LYS A 107 -15.26 -21.49 -4.97
C LYS A 107 -16.65 -21.40 -4.32
N ARG A 108 -16.74 -21.27 -2.99
CA ARG A 108 -18.00 -21.11 -2.24
C ARG A 108 -18.59 -19.71 -2.37
N VAL A 109 -17.75 -18.67 -2.50
CA VAL A 109 -18.21 -17.30 -2.77
C VAL A 109 -18.93 -17.19 -4.13
N ASN A 110 -18.73 -18.15 -5.04
CA ASN A 110 -19.36 -18.17 -6.37
C ASN A 110 -20.65 -19.00 -6.49
N VAL A 111 -21.14 -19.68 -5.44
CA VAL A 111 -22.37 -20.48 -5.54
C VAL A 111 -23.15 -20.43 -4.22
N VAL A 112 -24.15 -19.53 -4.12
CA VAL A 112 -25.54 -19.77 -3.71
C VAL A 112 -26.26 -18.40 -3.71
N ARG A 113 -26.93 -18.07 -4.83
CA ARG A 113 -28.09 -17.17 -4.82
C ARG A 113 -29.33 -18.03 -4.60
N ARG A 114 -29.91 -17.99 -3.41
CA ARG A 114 -31.27 -18.49 -3.18
C ARG A 114 -32.16 -17.28 -2.93
N GLY A 115 -32.97 -16.94 -3.93
CA GLY A 115 -33.96 -15.89 -3.84
C GLY A 115 -35.00 -16.25 -2.78
N THR A 116 -35.33 -15.29 -1.92
CA THR A 116 -36.50 -15.36 -1.05
C THR A 116 -37.45 -14.27 -1.48
N THR A 117 -38.55 -14.70 -2.09
CA THR A 117 -39.69 -13.88 -2.49
C THR A 117 -40.43 -13.42 -1.23
N TYR A 118 -40.57 -12.11 -1.02
CA TYR A 118 -41.62 -11.56 -0.16
C TYR A 118 -42.36 -10.45 -0.91
N SER A 119 -43.66 -10.68 -1.08
CA SER A 119 -44.59 -9.81 -1.78
C SER A 119 -45.38 -8.97 -0.77
N THR A 120 -45.61 -7.70 -1.15
CA THR A 120 -46.72 -6.79 -0.76
C THR A 120 -46.73 -6.23 0.69
N ALA A 121 -47.02 -4.95 0.98
CA ALA A 121 -47.60 -3.84 0.22
C ALA A 121 -47.31 -2.45 0.86
N ASN A 122 -47.26 -1.43 -0.01
CA ASN A 122 -47.77 -0.04 0.09
C ASN A 122 -47.32 0.96 1.18
N ASN A 123 -46.64 2.00 0.67
CA ASN A 123 -46.72 3.44 0.97
C ASN A 123 -46.30 3.96 2.36
N THR A 124 -45.22 4.75 2.39
CA THR A 124 -45.28 6.22 2.27
C THR A 124 -43.86 6.78 2.14
N TYR A 125 -43.66 7.66 1.16
CA TYR A 125 -42.42 8.42 0.95
C TYR A 125 -42.12 9.31 2.17
N ASN A 126 -40.96 9.11 2.81
CA ASN A 126 -40.07 10.17 3.32
C ASN A 126 -38.76 9.59 3.90
N GLY A 127 -37.65 10.18 3.49
CA GLY A 127 -36.25 10.01 3.92
C GLY A 127 -35.90 8.97 4.99
N ALA A 128 -35.37 7.81 4.55
CA ALA A 128 -34.49 6.94 5.33
C ALA A 128 -33.85 5.89 4.38
N TYR A 129 -32.83 6.28 3.60
CA TYR A 129 -31.97 5.30 2.92
C TYR A 129 -30.84 4.91 3.88
N ASN A 130 -31.21 4.23 4.96
CA ASN A 130 -30.28 3.58 5.87
C ASN A 130 -30.77 2.16 6.13
N ASP A 131 -29.79 1.26 6.19
CA ASP A 131 -29.88 -0.08 6.79
C ASP A 131 -30.14 -1.29 5.88
N SER A 132 -29.27 -1.45 4.88
CA SER A 132 -28.94 -2.77 4.33
C SER A 132 -27.53 -3.17 4.80
N MET A 133 -27.45 -3.65 6.05
CA MET A 133 -26.32 -4.35 6.66
C MET A 133 -24.95 -3.67 6.52
N ASN A 134 -24.73 -2.56 7.22
CA ASN A 134 -23.35 -2.12 7.46
C ASN A 134 -22.72 -3.09 8.48
N MET A 135 -22.07 -4.15 7.99
CA MET A 135 -21.34 -5.07 8.87
C MET A 135 -20.19 -4.29 9.51
N ASP A 136 -20.24 -4.11 10.83
CA ASP A 136 -19.16 -3.49 11.59
C ASP A 136 -17.85 -4.26 11.40
N PHE A 137 -16.70 -3.56 11.40
CA PHE A 137 -15.40 -4.18 11.22
C PHE A 137 -15.14 -5.30 12.23
N ASN A 138 -15.52 -5.12 13.49
CA ASN A 138 -15.32 -6.15 14.50
C ASN A 138 -16.28 -7.32 14.30
N ALA A 139 -17.50 -7.07 13.84
CA ALA A 139 -18.42 -8.15 13.46
C ALA A 139 -17.87 -8.97 12.29
N TRP A 140 -17.34 -8.31 11.26
CA TRP A 140 -16.67 -8.95 10.14
C TRP A 140 -15.42 -9.73 10.56
N LEU A 141 -14.57 -9.13 11.40
CA LEU A 141 -13.33 -9.74 11.85
C LEU A 141 -13.61 -11.00 12.69
N ASN A 142 -14.58 -10.91 13.60
CA ASN A 142 -14.90 -11.96 14.57
C ASN A 142 -15.85 -13.04 14.03
N SER A 143 -16.46 -12.86 12.86
CA SER A 143 -17.31 -13.89 12.24
C SER A 143 -16.52 -15.12 11.80
N ASN A 144 -15.19 -15.02 11.69
CA ASN A 144 -14.31 -16.13 11.34
C ASN A 144 -12.96 -16.02 12.07
N SER A 145 -12.66 -16.98 12.96
CA SER A 145 -11.41 -16.98 13.74
C SER A 145 -10.14 -17.13 12.89
N TYR A 146 -10.21 -17.76 11.72
CA TYR A 146 -9.08 -17.85 10.78
C TYR A 146 -8.78 -16.48 10.16
N ARG A 147 -9.83 -15.78 9.70
CA ARG A 147 -9.73 -14.39 9.22
C ARG A 147 -9.08 -13.48 10.26
N ALA A 148 -9.51 -13.57 11.52
CA ALA A 148 -8.92 -12.78 12.61
C ALA A 148 -7.40 -13.00 12.76
N ARG A 149 -6.93 -14.25 12.62
CA ARG A 149 -5.49 -14.57 12.66
C ARG A 149 -4.74 -13.98 11.46
N GLN A 150 -5.29 -14.10 10.25
CA GLN A 150 -4.66 -13.57 9.04
C GLN A 150 -4.57 -12.03 9.08
N VAL A 151 -5.60 -11.35 9.59
CA VAL A 151 -5.59 -9.89 9.78
C VAL A 151 -4.51 -9.48 10.79
N ALA A 152 -4.35 -10.22 11.88
CA ALA A 152 -3.28 -9.98 12.86
C ALA A 152 -1.86 -10.27 12.30
N GLU A 153 -1.73 -11.22 11.37
CA GLU A 153 -0.48 -11.45 10.62
C GLU A 153 -0.15 -10.29 9.69
N TYR A 154 -1.15 -9.80 8.97
CA TYR A 154 -1.00 -8.65 8.10
C TYR A 154 -0.63 -7.38 8.88
N GLU A 155 -1.26 -7.11 10.02
CA GLU A 155 -0.91 -5.98 10.89
C GLU A 155 0.55 -6.07 11.38
N ARG A 156 1.00 -7.24 11.81
CA ARG A 156 2.39 -7.47 12.22
C ARG A 156 3.36 -7.27 11.06
N TYR A 157 3.01 -7.78 9.88
CA TYR A 157 3.78 -7.60 8.66
C TYR A 157 3.95 -6.10 8.31
N LEU A 158 2.87 -5.33 8.32
CA LEU A 158 2.91 -3.90 8.06
C LEU A 158 3.70 -3.16 9.14
N SER A 159 3.44 -3.46 10.41
CA SER A 159 4.13 -2.83 11.55
C SER A 159 5.65 -3.00 11.47
N ALA A 160 6.13 -4.17 11.05
CA ALA A 160 7.56 -4.44 10.86
C ALA A 160 8.18 -3.67 9.69
N ARG A 161 7.38 -3.21 8.72
CA ARG A 161 7.84 -2.56 7.48
C ARG A 161 7.73 -1.05 7.49
N VAL A 162 6.69 -0.51 8.14
CA VAL A 162 6.43 0.93 8.21
C VAL A 162 6.51 1.51 9.62
N GLY A 163 6.61 0.66 10.66
CA GLY A 163 6.49 1.06 12.06
C GLY A 163 5.03 1.06 12.50
N SER A 164 4.75 0.57 13.71
CA SER A 164 3.38 0.39 14.21
C SER A 164 2.57 1.68 14.24
N GLN A 165 3.21 2.83 14.51
CA GLN A 165 2.58 4.14 14.50
C GLN A 165 2.16 4.63 13.10
N ASN A 166 2.71 4.02 12.05
CA ASN A 166 2.45 4.38 10.66
C ASN A 166 1.52 3.37 9.97
N VAL A 167 0.96 2.42 10.71
CA VAL A 167 -0.10 1.53 10.21
C VAL A 167 -1.45 2.21 10.50
N PRO A 168 -2.21 2.63 9.47
CA PRO A 168 -3.56 3.14 9.70
C PRO A 168 -4.48 2.08 10.33
N PRO A 169 -5.62 2.49 10.92
CA PRO A 169 -6.59 1.54 11.48
C PRO A 169 -6.94 0.44 10.47
N LEU A 170 -6.91 -0.83 10.88
CA LEU A 170 -7.20 -1.96 9.99
C LEU A 170 -8.62 -1.89 9.41
N SER A 171 -9.56 -1.32 10.15
CA SER A 171 -10.91 -1.04 9.67
C SER A 171 -10.92 -0.13 8.43
N GLN A 172 -9.94 0.76 8.27
CA GLN A 172 -9.76 1.56 7.07
C GLN A 172 -8.94 0.81 6.01
N LEU A 173 -7.82 0.19 6.41
CA LEU A 173 -6.91 -0.50 5.47
C LEU A 173 -7.55 -1.69 4.75
N LEU A 174 -8.53 -2.33 5.37
CA LEU A 174 -9.21 -3.49 4.82
C LEU A 174 -10.52 -3.13 4.15
N THR A 175 -10.92 -1.84 4.12
CA THR A 175 -12.12 -1.40 3.41
C THR A 175 -11.95 -1.65 1.90
N THR A 176 -12.97 -2.25 1.29
CA THR A 176 -12.95 -2.63 -0.14
C THR A 176 -13.30 -1.45 -1.05
N ALA A 177 -14.46 -1.47 -1.71
CA ALA A 177 -14.96 -0.39 -2.56
C ALA A 177 -16.19 0.24 -1.91
N ARG A 178 -16.40 1.56 -2.03
CA ARG A 178 -17.63 2.21 -1.52
C ARG A 178 -18.94 1.59 -2.04
N SER A 179 -18.90 1.00 -3.24
CA SER A 179 -20.02 0.32 -3.88
C SER A 179 -20.15 -1.16 -3.51
N TRP A 180 -19.40 -1.66 -2.52
CA TRP A 180 -19.39 -3.08 -2.12
C TRP A 180 -20.80 -3.63 -1.95
N SER A 181 -21.69 -2.88 -1.28
CA SER A 181 -23.05 -3.31 -0.96
C SER A 181 -23.89 -3.46 -2.23
N LYS A 182 -23.85 -2.44 -3.10
CA LYS A 182 -24.49 -2.48 -4.42
C LYS A 182 -23.95 -3.61 -5.29
N CYS A 183 -22.67 -3.93 -5.16
CA CYS A 183 -22.00 -4.99 -5.90
C CYS A 183 -22.17 -6.39 -5.29
N GLY A 184 -22.75 -6.51 -4.09
CA GLY A 184 -22.92 -7.79 -3.40
C GLY A 184 -21.62 -8.42 -2.88
N TYR A 185 -20.62 -7.60 -2.52
CA TYR A 185 -19.37 -8.04 -1.89
C TYR A 185 -19.36 -7.70 -0.39
N GLU A 186 -18.34 -8.13 0.35
CA GLU A 186 -18.15 -7.71 1.75
C GLU A 186 -17.53 -6.29 1.83
N PRO A 187 -17.83 -5.53 2.90
CA PRO A 187 -17.24 -4.20 3.14
C PRO A 187 -15.74 -4.23 3.36
N TYR A 188 -15.22 -5.36 3.85
CA TYR A 188 -13.81 -5.54 4.15
C TYR A 188 -13.24 -6.79 3.47
N GLN A 189 -11.97 -6.72 3.10
CA GLN A 189 -11.25 -7.85 2.51
C GLN A 189 -9.75 -7.73 2.78
N LEU A 190 -9.14 -8.83 3.17
CA LEU A 190 -7.69 -8.95 3.23
C LEU A 190 -7.12 -9.16 1.82
N PRO A 191 -6.10 -8.41 1.38
CA PRO A 191 -5.43 -8.71 0.13
C PRO A 191 -4.74 -10.08 0.19
N PRO A 192 -4.65 -10.81 -0.95
CA PRO A 192 -3.78 -11.97 -1.06
C PRO A 192 -2.36 -11.67 -0.56
N GLN A 193 -1.74 -12.64 0.10
CA GLN A 193 -0.48 -12.45 0.81
C GLN A 193 0.66 -11.99 -0.12
N GLU A 194 0.66 -12.50 -1.34
CA GLU A 194 1.59 -12.13 -2.41
C GLU A 194 1.53 -10.66 -2.80
N LEU A 195 0.43 -9.95 -2.48
CA LEU A 195 0.28 -8.52 -2.75
C LEU A 195 0.65 -7.63 -1.55
N TRP A 196 0.90 -8.18 -0.36
CA TRP A 196 1.11 -7.39 0.86
C TRP A 196 2.29 -6.42 0.76
N SER A 197 3.35 -6.77 0.02
CA SER A 197 4.49 -5.87 -0.19
C SER A 197 4.12 -4.60 -0.95
N ASN A 198 3.08 -4.64 -1.77
CA ASN A 198 2.78 -3.58 -2.73
C ASN A 198 2.20 -2.33 -2.05
N ILE A 199 1.54 -2.48 -0.90
CA ILE A 199 0.99 -1.35 -0.14
C ILE A 199 2.06 -0.61 0.67
N VAL A 200 3.20 -1.26 0.95
CA VAL A 200 4.21 -0.73 1.89
C VAL A 200 4.73 0.65 1.46
N PRO A 201 5.11 0.89 0.19
CA PRO A 201 5.57 2.22 -0.21
C PRO A 201 4.42 3.25 -0.18
N THR A 202 3.19 2.84 -0.50
CA THR A 202 1.97 3.67 -0.40
C THR A 202 1.71 4.14 1.03
N LEU A 203 1.85 3.27 2.03
CA LEU A 203 1.70 3.66 3.44
C LEU A 203 2.82 4.59 3.91
N ARG A 204 4.05 4.39 3.42
CA ARG A 204 5.16 5.32 3.70
C ARG A 204 4.89 6.70 3.11
N LEU A 205 4.46 6.76 1.85
CA LEU A 205 4.09 8.02 1.20
C LEU A 205 2.91 8.70 1.92
N TYR A 206 1.88 7.94 2.29
CA TYR A 206 0.75 8.46 3.07
C TYR A 206 1.20 9.04 4.41
N SER A 207 2.09 8.36 5.13
CA SER A 207 2.66 8.85 6.39
C SER A 207 3.50 10.11 6.17
N GLU A 208 4.30 10.16 5.10
CA GLU A 208 5.12 11.33 4.75
C GLU A 208 4.25 12.55 4.45
N LEU A 209 3.18 12.39 3.67
CA LEU A 209 2.24 13.47 3.38
C LEU A 209 1.55 14.00 4.64
N LYS A 210 1.25 13.13 5.62
CA LYS A 210 0.72 13.56 6.92
C LYS A 210 1.77 14.27 7.77
N ASN A 211 3.01 13.78 7.78
CA ASN A 211 4.12 14.38 8.52
C ASN A 211 4.48 15.78 8.00
N GLN A 212 4.40 15.99 6.68
CA GLN A 212 4.60 17.31 6.06
C GLN A 212 3.37 18.24 6.20
N GLY A 213 2.27 17.77 6.79
CA GLY A 213 1.04 18.54 6.96
C GLY A 213 0.26 18.79 5.67
N ILE A 214 0.61 18.10 4.58
CA ILE A 214 -0.09 18.18 3.30
C ILE A 214 -1.45 17.49 3.41
N LEU A 215 -1.45 16.26 3.95
CA LEU A 215 -2.67 15.60 4.38
C LEU A 215 -2.90 15.89 5.87
N PRO A 216 -4.09 16.36 6.27
CA PRO A 216 -4.37 16.56 7.68
C PRO A 216 -4.44 15.22 8.43
N LEU A 217 -4.27 15.28 9.75
CA LEU A 217 -4.31 14.10 10.61
C LEU A 217 -5.65 13.35 10.55
N SER A 218 -6.73 14.10 10.31
CA SER A 218 -8.12 13.64 10.12
C SER A 218 -8.37 12.83 8.84
N SER A 219 -7.40 12.75 7.93
CA SER A 219 -7.54 12.01 6.67
C SER A 219 -7.86 10.54 6.93
N GLU A 220 -8.89 10.02 6.27
CA GLU A 220 -9.38 8.65 6.40
C GLU A 220 -9.21 7.88 5.09
N ILE A 221 -8.74 6.63 5.17
CA ILE A 221 -8.72 5.71 4.04
C ILE A 221 -10.11 5.05 3.92
N ARG A 222 -10.68 5.06 2.71
CA ARG A 222 -12.05 4.57 2.43
C ARG A 222 -12.13 3.50 1.35
N SER A 223 -11.02 3.13 0.74
CA SER A 223 -10.93 2.03 -0.22
C SER A 223 -9.47 1.66 -0.46
N VAL A 224 -9.14 0.36 -0.43
CA VAL A 224 -7.76 -0.16 -0.58
C VAL A 224 -7.74 -1.32 -1.55
N TYR A 225 -7.70 -2.57 -1.10
CA TYR A 225 -7.68 -3.70 -1.99
C TYR A 225 -9.08 -3.98 -2.53
N ARG A 226 -9.17 -4.14 -3.86
CA ARG A 226 -10.39 -4.55 -4.54
C ARG A 226 -10.08 -5.81 -5.34
N ASN A 227 -10.74 -6.92 -5.02
CA ASN A 227 -10.66 -8.09 -5.89
C ASN A 227 -11.19 -7.74 -7.30
N PRO A 228 -10.76 -8.45 -8.36
CA PRO A 228 -11.08 -8.07 -9.74
C PRO A 228 -12.58 -7.92 -10.02
N GLY A 229 -13.42 -8.83 -9.49
CA GLY A 229 -14.86 -8.78 -9.71
C GLY A 229 -15.52 -7.57 -9.03
N LEU A 230 -15.06 -7.20 -7.84
CA LEU A 230 -15.52 -5.98 -7.18
C LEU A 230 -15.02 -4.73 -7.90
N ASN A 231 -13.77 -4.73 -8.38
CA ASN A 231 -13.22 -3.60 -9.14
C ASN A 231 -14.05 -3.32 -10.40
N ASP A 232 -14.36 -4.36 -11.18
CA ASP A 232 -15.21 -4.26 -12.38
C ASP A 232 -16.61 -3.71 -12.05
N CYS A 233 -17.31 -4.31 -11.08
CA CYS A 233 -18.64 -3.83 -10.68
C CYS A 233 -18.62 -2.38 -10.16
N ALA A 234 -17.55 -1.99 -9.47
CA ALA A 234 -17.37 -0.62 -8.98
C ALA A 234 -17.02 0.39 -10.09
N GLY A 235 -16.89 -0.04 -11.34
CA GLY A 235 -16.47 0.79 -12.48
C GLY A 235 -14.99 1.17 -12.44
N GLY A 236 -14.16 0.36 -11.77
CA GLY A 236 -12.71 0.51 -11.78
C GLY A 236 -12.12 0.14 -13.14
N ALA A 237 -11.00 0.78 -13.50
CA ALA A 237 -10.29 0.46 -14.74
C ALA A 237 -9.63 -0.93 -14.69
N ASP A 238 -9.40 -1.54 -15.85
CA ASP A 238 -8.70 -2.84 -15.99
C ASP A 238 -7.27 -2.80 -15.40
N GLY A 239 -6.63 -1.64 -15.43
CA GLY A 239 -5.31 -1.40 -14.83
C GLY A 239 -5.35 -0.84 -13.41
N SER A 240 -6.47 -0.98 -12.69
CA SER A 240 -6.67 -0.39 -11.36
C SER A 240 -5.62 -0.89 -10.35
N LYS A 241 -4.94 0.05 -9.71
CA LYS A 241 -3.90 -0.22 -8.71
C LYS A 241 -4.46 -0.76 -7.38
N HIS A 242 -5.76 -0.63 -7.17
CA HIS A 242 -6.44 -1.29 -6.04
C HIS A 242 -6.44 -2.82 -6.19
N MET A 243 -6.46 -3.35 -7.42
CA MET A 243 -6.34 -4.80 -7.64
C MET A 243 -4.95 -5.34 -7.35
N ASN A 244 -3.92 -4.47 -7.34
CA ASN A 244 -2.56 -4.82 -7.00
C ASN A 244 -2.21 -4.56 -5.52
N ALA A 245 -3.20 -4.18 -4.71
CA ALA A 245 -3.03 -3.73 -3.32
C ALA A 245 -1.95 -2.63 -3.17
N SER A 246 -1.79 -1.75 -4.16
CA SER A 246 -0.82 -0.65 -4.12
C SER A 246 -1.47 0.74 -4.01
N ALA A 247 -2.80 0.80 -3.96
CA ALA A 247 -3.55 2.05 -3.94
C ALA A 247 -4.43 2.21 -2.70
N ILE A 248 -4.64 3.46 -2.31
CA ILE A 248 -5.62 3.90 -1.31
C ILE A 248 -6.45 5.05 -1.87
N ASP A 249 -7.75 5.04 -1.57
CA ASP A 249 -8.62 6.20 -1.72
C ASP A 249 -8.78 6.86 -0.34
N ILE A 250 -8.55 8.17 -0.29
CA ILE A 250 -8.56 8.98 0.92
C ILE A 250 -9.72 9.98 0.85
N TRP A 251 -10.28 10.27 2.03
CA TRP A 251 -11.25 11.32 2.27
C TRP A 251 -10.82 12.15 3.48
N VAL A 252 -11.15 13.44 3.46
CA VAL A 252 -10.83 14.36 4.56
C VAL A 252 -12.14 14.95 5.07
N PRO A 253 -12.74 14.38 6.14
CA PRO A 253 -14.05 14.78 6.62
C PRO A 253 -14.15 16.28 6.93
N GLU A 254 -13.12 16.84 7.57
CA GLU A 254 -13.13 18.25 7.98
C GLU A 254 -13.09 19.26 6.81
N TYR A 255 -12.83 18.80 5.58
CA TYR A 255 -12.78 19.66 4.39
C TYR A 255 -13.98 19.48 3.46
N GLU A 256 -14.92 18.57 3.75
CA GLU A 256 -16.06 18.24 2.87
C GLU A 256 -16.87 19.48 2.46
N ASP A 257 -17.17 20.35 3.42
CA ASP A 257 -17.92 21.60 3.20
C ASP A 257 -17.02 22.84 3.09
N ASN A 258 -15.70 22.67 2.94
CA ASN A 258 -14.74 23.76 2.87
C ASN A 258 -13.89 23.69 1.60
N LEU A 259 -14.47 24.20 0.50
CA LEU A 259 -13.84 24.20 -0.83
C LEU A 259 -12.46 24.87 -0.85
N TRP A 260 -12.24 25.91 -0.03
CA TRP A 260 -10.94 26.57 0.03
C TRP A 260 -9.87 25.65 0.63
N ARG A 261 -10.15 25.02 1.78
CA ARG A 261 -9.22 24.06 2.39
C ARG A 261 -8.98 22.85 1.49
N LEU A 262 -10.03 22.35 0.84
CA LEU A 262 -9.93 21.26 -0.13
C LEU A 262 -9.00 21.63 -1.29
N SER A 263 -9.20 22.82 -1.89
CA SER A 263 -8.35 23.30 -2.98
C SER A 263 -6.90 23.49 -2.53
N THR A 264 -6.66 24.08 -1.36
CA THR A 264 -5.30 24.26 -0.83
C THR A 264 -4.60 22.94 -0.57
N MET A 265 -5.30 21.94 -0.04
CA MET A 265 -4.76 20.58 0.12
C MET A 265 -4.42 19.95 -1.23
N HIS A 266 -5.31 20.07 -2.22
CA HIS A 266 -5.06 19.59 -3.58
C HIS A 266 -3.83 20.26 -4.19
N ASP A 267 -3.66 21.57 -4.03
CA ASP A 267 -2.48 22.30 -4.50
C ASP A 267 -1.19 21.78 -3.84
N GLY A 268 -1.22 21.52 -2.53
CA GLY A 268 -0.09 20.92 -1.80
C GLY A 268 0.26 19.52 -2.29
N LEU A 269 -0.73 18.66 -2.54
CA LEU A 269 -0.54 17.34 -3.15
C LEU A 269 0.06 17.43 -4.55
N CYS A 270 -0.41 18.39 -5.35
CA CYS A 270 0.12 18.64 -6.68
C CYS A 270 1.58 19.11 -6.66
N GLN A 271 1.93 20.03 -5.75
CA GLN A 271 3.31 20.47 -5.57
C GLN A 271 4.21 19.31 -5.10
N PHE A 272 3.77 18.51 -4.14
CA PHE A 272 4.52 17.33 -3.72
C PHE A 272 4.73 16.37 -4.88
N TRP A 273 3.67 16.06 -5.64
CA TRP A 273 3.76 15.20 -6.81
C TRP A 273 4.81 15.72 -7.80
N GLN A 274 4.75 17.00 -8.14
CA GLN A 274 5.65 17.64 -9.10
C GLN A 274 7.12 17.62 -8.66
N TYR A 275 7.41 18.00 -7.41
CA TYR A 275 8.78 18.22 -6.96
C TYR A 275 9.41 17.02 -6.24
N GLN A 276 8.59 16.15 -5.64
CA GLN A 276 9.03 15.05 -4.79
C GLN A 276 8.43 13.69 -5.19
N GLY A 277 7.44 13.64 -6.08
CA GLY A 277 6.65 12.44 -6.33
C GLY A 277 7.33 11.36 -7.17
N GLN A 278 8.28 11.73 -8.04
CA GLN A 278 8.93 10.79 -8.96
C GLN A 278 9.67 9.64 -8.23
N PRO A 279 10.50 9.88 -7.19
CA PRO A 279 11.11 8.80 -6.39
C PRO A 279 10.12 7.82 -5.75
N TYR A 280 8.87 8.23 -5.51
CA TYR A 280 7.84 7.39 -4.92
C TYR A 280 7.01 6.62 -5.97
N ASN A 281 7.25 6.83 -7.27
CA ASN A 281 6.31 6.41 -8.31
C ASN A 281 4.87 6.87 -8.01
N PHE A 282 4.71 8.11 -7.52
CA PHE A 282 3.45 8.61 -6.99
C PHE A 282 2.38 8.75 -8.09
N GLY A 283 1.39 7.87 -8.03
CA GLY A 283 0.12 7.98 -8.75
C GLY A 283 -0.88 8.83 -7.98
N LEU A 284 -1.31 9.97 -8.55
CA LEU A 284 -2.20 10.92 -7.90
C LEU A 284 -3.48 11.17 -8.71
N GLY A 285 -4.63 10.80 -8.15
CA GLY A 285 -5.94 11.15 -8.70
C GLY A 285 -6.65 12.13 -7.79
N LEU A 286 -7.09 13.28 -8.32
CA LEU A 286 -7.84 14.28 -7.55
C LEU A 286 -9.23 14.50 -8.16
N TYR A 287 -10.27 14.39 -7.33
CA TYR A 287 -11.65 14.49 -7.77
C TYR A 287 -12.35 15.70 -7.13
N ALA A 288 -13.27 16.33 -7.87
CA ALA A 288 -14.03 17.48 -7.38
C ALA A 288 -14.92 17.15 -6.16
N THR A 289 -15.24 15.87 -5.95
CA THR A 289 -15.93 15.36 -4.77
C THR A 289 -15.08 15.37 -3.50
N GLY A 290 -13.79 15.74 -3.61
CA GLY A 290 -12.82 15.68 -2.53
C GLY A 290 -12.23 14.29 -2.26
N ALA A 291 -12.60 13.29 -3.07
CA ALA A 291 -11.89 12.01 -3.08
C ALA A 291 -10.47 12.22 -3.61
N ILE A 292 -9.51 11.54 -2.99
CA ILE A 292 -8.10 11.53 -3.41
C ILE A 292 -7.69 10.07 -3.62
N HIS A 293 -7.11 9.77 -4.76
CA HIS A 293 -6.45 8.49 -5.03
C HIS A 293 -4.94 8.67 -4.85
N LEU A 294 -4.30 7.74 -4.12
CA LEU A 294 -2.87 7.66 -3.94
C LEU A 294 -2.38 6.23 -4.19
N ASP A 295 -1.37 6.07 -5.05
CA ASP A 295 -0.62 4.81 -5.17
C ASP A 295 0.88 5.08 -5.44
N THR A 296 1.69 4.02 -5.32
CA THR A 296 3.13 4.06 -5.62
C THR A 296 3.51 3.08 -6.74
N ASP A 297 2.60 2.85 -7.68
CA ASP A 297 2.73 1.91 -8.78
C ASP A 297 2.63 2.64 -10.15
N GLY A 298 3.21 3.84 -10.20
CA GLY A 298 3.52 4.57 -11.41
C GLY A 298 3.43 6.09 -11.22
N TYR A 299 4.47 6.83 -11.61
CA TYR A 299 4.48 8.29 -11.52
C TYR A 299 3.54 8.93 -12.57
N ARG A 300 2.32 9.28 -12.15
CA ARG A 300 1.27 9.80 -13.04
C ARG A 300 0.22 10.57 -12.26
N LYS A 301 -0.59 11.34 -12.98
CA LYS A 301 -1.69 12.11 -12.41
C LYS A 301 -2.92 12.13 -13.31
N TRP A 302 -4.11 12.25 -12.72
CA TRP A 302 -5.37 12.36 -13.46
C TRP A 302 -6.45 13.09 -12.65
N GLY A 303 -7.54 13.47 -13.33
CA GLY A 303 -8.69 14.12 -12.71
C GLY A 303 -10.01 13.41 -12.98
N PHE A 304 -11.09 14.20 -13.09
CA PHE A 304 -12.47 13.73 -13.09
C PHE A 304 -12.84 12.70 -14.18
N ASN A 305 -12.13 12.69 -15.31
CA ASN A 305 -12.39 11.74 -16.41
C ASN A 305 -11.34 10.61 -16.48
N HIS A 306 -10.59 10.40 -15.39
CA HIS A 306 -9.50 9.41 -15.31
C HIS A 306 -8.36 9.63 -16.32
N ALA A 307 -8.28 10.80 -16.93
CA ALA A 307 -7.18 11.16 -17.85
C ALA A 307 -6.27 12.24 -17.25
N SER A 308 -5.01 12.23 -17.68
CA SER A 308 -4.02 13.25 -17.29
C SER A 308 -4.43 14.66 -17.71
N SER A 309 -5.15 14.79 -18.83
CA SER A 309 -5.63 16.08 -19.35
C SER A 309 -6.67 16.76 -18.45
N SER A 310 -7.36 16.02 -17.57
CA SER A 310 -8.30 16.58 -16.60
C SER A 310 -7.72 16.81 -15.21
N SER A 311 -6.44 16.49 -15.01
CA SER A 311 -5.77 16.66 -13.73
C SER A 311 -5.78 18.12 -13.28
N SER A 312 -6.08 18.35 -12.00
CA SER A 312 -5.98 19.68 -11.37
C SER A 312 -4.53 20.14 -11.18
N CYS A 313 -3.57 19.23 -11.01
CA CYS A 313 -2.16 19.60 -10.91
C CYS A 313 -1.63 20.11 -12.27
N ARG A 314 -1.29 21.40 -12.31
CA ARG A 314 -0.77 22.08 -13.49
C ARG A 314 0.75 22.23 -13.36
N TYR A 315 1.45 21.58 -14.30
CA TYR A 315 2.90 21.42 -14.41
C TYR A 315 3.56 20.59 -13.30
#